data_AF-A0A955SC24-F1
#
_entry.id   AF-A0A955SC24-F1
#
_cell.length_a   1.000
_cell.length_b   1.000
_cell.length_c   1.000
_cell.angle_alpha   90.00
_cell.angle_beta   90.00
_cell.angle_gamma   90.00
#
_symmetry.space_group_name_H-M   'P 1'
#
loop_
_entity.id
_entity.type
_entity.pdbx_description
1 polymer ?
#
loop_
_entity_poly.entity_id
_entity_poly.type
_entity_poly.pdbx_seq_one_letter_code
_entity_poly.pdbx_strand_id
1 'polypeptide(L)'
;GVRLIGGTGRSEPELIAAISKAGGLSMGRTEIAPEEMTQILASVQAEGDPVRGEALYRSKSLNCITCHSIAGSGGKVGPDLSTIGASAQDDYLVEALLLPNAKVKEGYHSKTVYTQDGEVFTGVPVRETDSEMVIRDQFDEEIEIPKNSIESVEEGMSLMPGGLTDLLTSGELADLIAFLSSLGEEGPYAISTRPVVRSWEVLMDTPTAKENLRATGMEPVVYNGEFSWSKVYSRVSGDLPVGELPSFRVYGSYSGSGSTVFVRFQIEALSEGRVDFKFTGSQPVSAWVGTEEIELGDHAAVDLEKGAHTVTLAIPVDEPDAVIHCEIGEPEGSSARARPLL
;
A
#
# COMPACT_ATOMS: atom_id res chain seq x y z
N GLY A 1 2.51 -19.91 12.94
CA GLY A 1 3.29 -21.08 12.48
C GLY A 1 3.26 -21.14 10.97
N VAL A 2 2.25 -21.79 10.38
CA VAL A 2 2.14 -22.01 8.92
C VAL A 2 2.14 -20.71 8.10
N ARG A 3 1.33 -19.71 8.47
CA ARG A 3 1.33 -18.38 7.82
C ARG A 3 2.71 -17.69 7.81
N LEU A 4 3.50 -17.86 8.87
CA LEU A 4 4.84 -17.28 8.97
C LEU A 4 5.81 -17.98 8.02
N ILE A 5 5.74 -19.32 7.92
CA ILE A 5 6.57 -20.08 6.97
C ILE A 5 6.20 -19.76 5.53
N GLY A 6 4.91 -19.70 5.21
CA GLY A 6 4.44 -19.29 3.88
C GLY A 6 4.94 -17.89 3.50
N GLY A 7 4.94 -16.95 4.45
CA GLY A 7 5.49 -15.60 4.25
C GLY A 7 6.99 -15.59 3.95
N THR A 8 7.75 -16.62 4.36
CA THR A 8 9.19 -16.72 4.04
C THR A 8 9.47 -17.13 2.60
N GLY A 9 8.50 -17.69 1.85
CA GLY A 9 8.72 -18.24 0.50
C GLY A 9 9.50 -19.56 0.43
N ARG A 10 10.10 -20.00 1.54
CA ARG A 10 10.89 -21.23 1.59
C ARG A 10 10.00 -22.46 1.40
N SER A 11 10.44 -23.40 0.56
CA SER A 11 9.76 -24.67 0.34
C SER A 11 10.08 -25.67 1.44
N GLU A 12 9.31 -25.63 2.53
CA GLU A 12 9.53 -26.44 3.73
C GLU A 12 8.37 -27.41 4.02
N PRO A 13 8.08 -28.39 3.13
CA PRO A 13 6.87 -29.20 3.20
C PRO A 13 6.80 -30.06 4.47
N GLU A 14 7.93 -30.59 4.94
CA GLU A 14 7.99 -31.41 6.16
C GLU A 14 7.73 -30.57 7.43
N LEU A 15 8.29 -29.36 7.50
CA LEU A 15 8.08 -28.46 8.64
C LEU A 15 6.63 -27.94 8.68
N ILE A 16 6.08 -27.56 7.52
CA ILE A 16 4.68 -27.17 7.40
C ILE A 16 3.77 -28.32 7.85
N ALA A 17 4.04 -29.56 7.42
CA ALA A 17 3.29 -30.73 7.83
C ALA A 17 3.39 -30.98 9.35
N ALA A 18 4.59 -30.86 9.93
CA ALA A 18 4.82 -31.05 11.36
C ALA A 18 4.07 -30.00 12.20
N ILE A 19 4.13 -28.72 11.83
CA ILE A 19 3.44 -27.63 12.53
C ILE A 19 1.93 -27.73 12.36
N SER A 20 1.45 -28.05 11.16
CA SER A 20 0.02 -28.24 10.90
C SER A 20 -0.54 -29.37 11.75
N LYS A 21 0.16 -30.52 11.78
CA LYS A 21 -0.18 -31.66 12.63
C LYS A 21 -0.16 -31.31 14.12
N ALA A 22 0.84 -30.58 14.58
CA ALA A 22 0.95 -30.16 15.98
C ALA A 22 -0.15 -29.17 16.39
N GLY A 23 -0.59 -28.30 15.46
CA GLY A 23 -1.64 -27.32 15.69
C GLY A 23 -3.06 -27.84 15.45
N GLY A 24 -3.24 -29.10 15.01
CA GLY A 24 -4.54 -29.61 14.58
C GLY A 24 -5.11 -28.87 13.36
N LEU A 25 -4.25 -28.24 12.57
CA LEU A 25 -4.61 -27.52 11.36
C LEU A 25 -4.64 -28.50 10.19
N SER A 26 -5.68 -28.42 9.34
CA SER A 26 -5.58 -29.02 8.00
C SER A 26 -4.46 -28.29 7.26
N MET A 27 -3.65 -29.04 6.48
CA MET A 27 -2.71 -28.39 5.55
C MET A 27 -3.45 -27.31 4.78
N GLY A 28 -2.80 -26.16 4.56
CA GLY A 28 -3.36 -25.08 3.74
C GLY A 28 -3.99 -25.68 2.49
N ARG A 29 -5.20 -25.20 2.15
CA ARG A 29 -6.02 -25.73 1.07
C ARG A 29 -5.13 -26.02 -0.15
N THR A 30 -5.23 -27.23 -0.71
CA THR A 30 -4.42 -27.65 -1.87
C THR A 30 -5.24 -27.74 -3.14
N GLU A 31 -6.56 -27.88 -3.01
CA GLU A 31 -7.50 -27.98 -4.11
C GLU A 31 -8.82 -27.28 -3.72
N ILE A 32 -9.58 -26.85 -4.72
CA ILE A 32 -10.94 -26.30 -4.57
C ILE A 32 -11.90 -27.26 -5.28
N ALA A 33 -12.91 -27.76 -4.57
CA ALA A 33 -13.90 -28.63 -5.19
C ALA A 33 -14.72 -27.84 -6.25
N PRO A 34 -15.09 -28.44 -7.40
CA PRO A 34 -15.86 -27.74 -8.43
C PRO A 34 -17.19 -27.14 -7.92
N GLU A 35 -17.87 -27.85 -7.00
CA GLU A 35 -19.09 -27.37 -6.37
C GLU A 35 -18.82 -26.16 -5.46
N GLU A 36 -17.69 -26.15 -4.76
CA GLU A 36 -17.29 -25.03 -3.93
C GLU A 36 -16.95 -23.80 -4.77
N MET A 37 -16.17 -23.96 -5.85
CA MET A 37 -15.90 -22.89 -6.82
C MET A 37 -17.20 -22.29 -7.34
N THR A 38 -18.14 -23.15 -7.75
CA THR A 38 -19.46 -22.72 -8.24
C THR A 38 -20.23 -21.92 -7.18
N GLN A 39 -20.19 -22.33 -5.91
CA GLN A 39 -20.85 -21.63 -4.80
C GLN A 39 -20.22 -20.26 -4.53
N ILE A 40 -18.89 -20.16 -4.53
CA ILE A 40 -18.18 -18.90 -4.32
C ILE A 40 -18.53 -17.92 -5.44
N LEU A 41 -18.44 -18.36 -6.70
CA LEU A 41 -18.78 -17.52 -7.86
C LEU A 41 -20.25 -17.06 -7.83
N ALA A 42 -21.17 -17.93 -7.41
CA ALA A 42 -22.57 -17.55 -7.24
C ALA A 42 -22.77 -16.49 -6.15
N SER A 43 -22.03 -16.58 -5.03
CA SER A 43 -22.05 -15.59 -3.95
C SER A 43 -21.45 -14.25 -4.40
N VAL A 44 -20.33 -14.24 -5.12
CA VAL A 44 -19.75 -13.03 -5.74
C VAL A 44 -20.79 -12.28 -6.55
N GLN A 45 -21.51 -12.99 -7.42
CA GLN A 45 -22.51 -12.39 -8.31
C GLN A 45 -23.79 -11.96 -7.57
N ALA A 46 -24.17 -12.62 -6.48
CA ALA A 46 -25.42 -12.37 -5.78
C ALA A 46 -25.31 -11.29 -4.70
N GLU A 47 -24.19 -11.23 -3.97
CA GLU A 47 -24.05 -10.42 -2.75
C GLU A 47 -22.72 -9.66 -2.62
N GLY A 48 -21.77 -9.88 -3.55
CA GLY A 48 -20.46 -9.24 -3.52
C GLY A 48 -20.54 -7.71 -3.62
N ASP A 49 -19.89 -7.03 -2.69
CA ASP A 49 -19.81 -5.57 -2.62
C ASP A 49 -18.35 -5.10 -2.69
N PRO A 50 -17.96 -4.41 -3.77
CA PRO A 50 -16.58 -3.99 -3.96
C PRO A 50 -16.13 -2.91 -2.95
N VAL A 51 -17.06 -2.17 -2.32
CA VAL A 51 -16.70 -1.19 -1.27
C VAL A 51 -16.26 -1.92 0.00
N ARG A 52 -17.01 -2.96 0.40
CA ARG A 52 -16.62 -3.82 1.52
C ARG A 52 -15.36 -4.62 1.18
N GLY A 53 -15.22 -5.04 -0.06
CA GLY A 53 -14.02 -5.72 -0.57
C GLY A 53 -12.76 -4.87 -0.52
N GLU A 54 -12.83 -3.58 -0.88
CA GLU A 54 -11.70 -2.65 -0.75
C GLU A 54 -11.29 -2.48 0.71
N ALA A 55 -12.27 -2.38 1.63
CA ALA A 55 -12.00 -2.29 3.06
C ALA A 55 -11.29 -3.56 3.58
N LEU A 56 -11.69 -4.75 3.12
CA LEU A 56 -11.02 -6.02 3.42
C LEU A 56 -9.58 -6.05 2.88
N TYR A 57 -9.37 -5.67 1.62
CA TYR A 57 -8.04 -5.58 0.99
C TYR A 57 -7.08 -4.70 1.80
N ARG A 58 -7.59 -3.60 2.36
CA ARG A 58 -6.85 -2.62 3.17
C ARG A 58 -6.76 -2.95 4.65
N SER A 59 -7.52 -3.95 5.11
CA SER A 59 -7.59 -4.29 6.52
C SER A 59 -6.24 -4.78 7.04
N LYS A 60 -5.93 -4.49 8.30
CA LYS A 60 -4.70 -4.98 8.95
C LYS A 60 -4.66 -6.50 9.11
N SER A 61 -5.82 -7.19 9.08
CA SER A 61 -5.91 -8.64 9.22
C SER A 61 -5.44 -9.37 7.96
N LEU A 62 -5.88 -8.90 6.78
CA LEU A 62 -5.48 -9.43 5.48
C LEU A 62 -4.18 -8.80 4.99
N ASN A 63 -4.01 -7.49 5.19
CA ASN A 63 -2.79 -6.76 4.88
C ASN A 63 -2.34 -6.88 3.41
N CYS A 64 -3.28 -7.07 2.48
CA CYS A 64 -2.99 -7.28 1.06
C CYS A 64 -2.21 -6.10 0.46
N ILE A 65 -2.57 -4.87 0.85
CA ILE A 65 -1.92 -3.64 0.40
C ILE A 65 -0.43 -3.53 0.77
N THR A 66 0.05 -4.26 1.79
CA THR A 66 1.48 -4.27 2.11
C THR A 66 2.31 -5.03 1.09
N CYS A 67 1.71 -5.99 0.38
CA CYS A 67 2.43 -6.74 -0.64
C CYS A 67 2.03 -6.29 -2.06
N HIS A 68 0.76 -5.95 -2.26
CA HIS A 68 0.20 -5.61 -3.56
C HIS A 68 -0.07 -4.12 -3.68
N SER A 69 0.27 -3.56 -4.84
CA SER A 69 -0.03 -2.18 -5.19
C SER A 69 -1.27 -2.10 -6.07
N ILE A 70 -2.00 -0.98 -5.98
CA ILE A 70 -3.01 -0.57 -6.94
C ILE A 70 -2.70 0.86 -7.35
N ALA A 71 -2.57 1.09 -8.65
CA ALA A 71 -2.06 2.32 -9.24
C ALA A 71 -0.74 2.77 -8.60
N GLY A 72 0.18 1.81 -8.33
CA GLY A 72 1.43 2.07 -7.62
C GLY A 72 1.31 2.35 -6.11
N SER A 73 0.11 2.20 -5.53
CA SER A 73 -0.15 2.46 -4.10
C SER A 73 -0.22 1.15 -3.33
N GLY A 74 0.77 0.91 -2.48
CA GLY A 74 0.95 -0.34 -1.76
C GLY A 74 2.35 -0.91 -1.97
N GLY A 75 2.57 -2.14 -1.52
CA GLY A 75 3.85 -2.82 -1.67
C GLY A 75 4.13 -3.31 -3.09
N LYS A 76 5.38 -3.72 -3.29
CA LYS A 76 5.88 -4.24 -4.57
C LYS A 76 6.41 -5.67 -4.43
N VAL A 77 6.11 -6.34 -3.31
CA VAL A 77 6.44 -7.75 -3.05
C VAL A 77 5.60 -8.67 -3.95
N GLY A 78 4.31 -8.37 -4.09
CA GLY A 78 3.39 -9.01 -5.03
C GLY A 78 3.15 -8.16 -6.28
N PRO A 79 2.45 -8.71 -7.30
CA PRO A 79 2.08 -7.97 -8.49
C PRO A 79 1.17 -6.78 -8.19
N ASP A 80 1.35 -5.71 -8.95
CA ASP A 80 0.38 -4.62 -9.03
C ASP A 80 -0.95 -5.17 -9.61
N LEU A 81 -2.04 -4.87 -8.91
CA LEU A 81 -3.38 -5.40 -9.16
C LEU A 81 -4.28 -4.43 -9.94
N SER A 82 -3.75 -3.31 -10.43
CA SER A 82 -4.50 -2.24 -11.10
C SER A 82 -5.42 -2.71 -12.23
N THR A 83 -5.05 -3.80 -12.90
CA THR A 83 -5.75 -4.32 -14.08
C THR A 83 -6.21 -5.76 -13.89
N ILE A 84 -6.22 -6.27 -12.65
CA ILE A 84 -6.48 -7.69 -12.42
C ILE A 84 -7.92 -8.06 -12.79
N GLY A 85 -8.91 -7.21 -12.49
CA GLY A 85 -10.30 -7.44 -12.87
C GLY A 85 -10.50 -7.47 -14.39
N ALA A 86 -9.85 -6.54 -15.10
CA ALA A 86 -9.89 -6.49 -16.57
C ALA A 86 -9.12 -7.63 -17.28
N SER A 87 -8.23 -8.34 -16.57
CA SER A 87 -7.33 -9.35 -17.19
C SER A 87 -7.54 -10.78 -16.70
N ALA A 88 -8.27 -10.98 -15.60
CA ALA A 88 -8.53 -12.28 -15.00
C ALA A 88 -10.02 -12.51 -14.77
N GLN A 89 -10.45 -13.76 -14.94
CA GLN A 89 -11.80 -14.19 -14.58
C GLN A 89 -11.91 -14.44 -13.06
N ASP A 90 -13.12 -14.36 -12.53
CA ASP A 90 -13.38 -14.54 -11.09
C ASP A 90 -12.86 -15.89 -10.56
N ASP A 91 -12.90 -16.96 -11.35
CA ASP A 91 -12.39 -18.29 -10.96
C ASP A 91 -10.87 -18.29 -10.73
N TYR A 92 -10.12 -17.54 -11.53
CA TYR A 92 -8.70 -17.30 -11.31
C TYR A 92 -8.46 -16.50 -10.02
N LEU A 93 -9.27 -15.48 -9.73
CA LEU A 93 -9.14 -14.70 -8.50
C LEU A 93 -9.39 -15.58 -7.26
N VAL A 94 -10.42 -16.42 -7.30
CA VAL A 94 -10.74 -17.40 -6.25
C VAL A 94 -9.56 -18.35 -6.04
N GLU A 95 -9.01 -18.92 -7.12
CA GLU A 95 -7.87 -19.81 -7.04
C GLU A 95 -6.62 -19.11 -6.49
N ALA A 96 -6.32 -17.89 -6.94
CA ALA A 96 -5.15 -17.14 -6.45
C ALA A 96 -5.24 -16.80 -4.96
N LEU A 97 -6.42 -16.44 -4.46
CA LEU A 97 -6.64 -16.12 -3.05
C LEU A 97 -6.54 -17.36 -2.14
N LEU A 98 -7.14 -18.46 -2.56
CA LEU A 98 -7.25 -19.68 -1.75
C LEU A 98 -6.03 -20.59 -1.90
N LEU A 99 -5.40 -20.58 -3.07
CA LEU A 99 -4.27 -21.43 -3.48
C LEU A 99 -3.13 -20.57 -4.06
N PRO A 100 -2.47 -19.70 -3.27
CA PRO A 100 -1.46 -18.76 -3.77
C PRO A 100 -0.24 -19.42 -4.45
N ASN A 101 -0.03 -20.72 -4.23
CA ASN A 101 1.04 -21.51 -4.86
C ASN A 101 0.60 -22.29 -6.10
N ALA A 102 -0.70 -22.29 -6.45
CA ALA A 102 -1.19 -23.01 -7.63
C ALA A 102 -0.71 -22.38 -8.93
N LYS A 103 -0.73 -21.03 -9.00
CA LYS A 103 -0.29 -20.25 -10.17
C LYS A 103 0.42 -18.99 -9.71
N VAL A 104 1.73 -19.10 -9.52
CA VAL A 104 2.58 -17.93 -9.23
C VAL A 104 2.89 -17.22 -10.54
N LYS A 105 2.70 -15.90 -10.58
CA LYS A 105 3.02 -15.08 -11.76
C LYS A 105 4.52 -15.13 -12.04
N GLU A 106 4.90 -15.16 -13.31
CA GLU A 106 6.30 -15.06 -13.71
C GLU A 106 6.96 -13.82 -13.08
N GLY A 107 8.18 -14.00 -12.57
CA GLY A 107 8.90 -12.97 -11.84
C GLY A 107 8.51 -12.82 -10.36
N TYR A 108 7.50 -13.54 -9.86
CA TYR A 108 7.06 -13.50 -8.45
C TYR A 108 7.32 -14.80 -7.67
N HIS A 109 8.03 -15.75 -8.27
CA HIS A 109 8.60 -16.88 -7.53
C HIS A 109 9.71 -16.36 -6.62
N SER A 110 9.63 -16.68 -5.32
CA SER A 110 10.72 -16.36 -4.41
C SER A 110 11.98 -17.16 -4.75
N LYS A 111 13.14 -16.62 -4.39
CA LYS A 111 14.44 -17.30 -4.42
C LYS A 111 15.02 -17.30 -3.02
N THR A 112 15.59 -18.42 -2.61
CA THR A 112 16.41 -18.52 -1.39
C THR A 112 17.87 -18.49 -1.80
N VAL A 113 18.60 -17.47 -1.37
CA VAL A 113 20.00 -17.26 -1.70
C VAL A 113 20.84 -17.60 -0.48
N TYR A 114 21.71 -18.60 -0.63
CA TYR A 114 22.69 -18.99 0.37
C TYR A 114 24.03 -18.36 0.01
N THR A 115 24.65 -17.66 0.95
CA THR A 115 25.95 -17.02 0.76
C THR A 115 27.08 -17.84 1.39
N GLN A 116 28.30 -17.63 0.89
CA GLN A 116 29.52 -18.34 1.35
C GLN A 116 29.90 -18.04 2.79
N ASP A 117 29.42 -16.92 3.36
CA ASP A 117 29.56 -16.55 4.77
C ASP A 117 28.43 -17.07 5.66
N GLY A 118 27.50 -17.85 5.09
CA GLY A 118 26.44 -18.55 5.82
C GLY A 118 25.16 -17.73 6.04
N GLU A 119 25.01 -16.58 5.39
CA GLU A 119 23.76 -15.83 5.38
C GLU A 119 22.74 -16.48 4.43
N VAL A 120 21.45 -16.29 4.75
CA VAL A 120 20.36 -16.82 3.94
C VAL A 120 19.33 -15.72 3.72
N PHE A 121 19.21 -15.31 2.47
CA PHE A 121 18.23 -14.31 2.04
C PHE A 121 17.08 -14.99 1.31
N THR A 122 15.86 -14.50 1.48
CA THR A 122 14.71 -15.00 0.74
C THR A 122 13.83 -13.86 0.27
N GLY A 123 13.46 -13.87 -1.01
CA GLY A 123 12.74 -12.76 -1.62
C GLY A 123 12.42 -13.00 -3.10
N VAL A 124 11.62 -12.12 -3.67
CA VAL A 124 11.29 -12.12 -5.11
C VAL A 124 12.40 -11.44 -5.90
N PRO A 125 12.90 -12.00 -7.01
CA PRO A 125 13.94 -11.36 -7.82
C PRO A 125 13.44 -10.05 -8.43
N VAL A 126 14.17 -8.96 -8.23
CA VAL A 126 13.87 -7.63 -8.80
C VAL A 126 14.69 -7.39 -10.05
N ARG A 127 16.00 -7.64 -9.97
CA ARG A 127 16.95 -7.50 -11.07
C ARG A 127 18.14 -8.43 -10.87
N GLU A 128 18.72 -8.86 -11.97
CA GLU A 128 19.94 -9.66 -11.96
C GLU A 128 20.88 -9.14 -13.04
N THR A 129 22.14 -8.89 -12.67
CA THR A 129 23.20 -8.43 -13.58
C THR A 129 24.35 -9.43 -13.57
N ASP A 130 25.44 -9.13 -14.28
CA ASP A 130 26.65 -9.97 -14.24
C ASP A 130 27.37 -9.93 -12.88
N SER A 131 27.21 -8.86 -12.09
CA SER A 131 27.92 -8.67 -10.82
C SER A 131 27.07 -8.93 -9.57
N GLU A 132 25.75 -8.77 -9.65
CA GLU A 132 24.87 -8.83 -8.48
C GLU A 132 23.47 -9.36 -8.82
N MET A 133 22.83 -9.93 -7.81
CA MET A 133 21.42 -10.28 -7.78
C MET A 133 20.73 -9.38 -6.74
N VAL A 134 19.60 -8.79 -7.11
CA VAL A 134 18.77 -8.03 -6.17
C VAL A 134 17.45 -8.75 -5.98
N ILE A 135 17.14 -9.05 -4.73
CA ILE A 135 15.85 -9.62 -4.34
C ILE A 135 15.09 -8.61 -3.47
N ARG A 136 13.77 -8.71 -3.48
CA ARG A 136 12.88 -7.98 -2.58
C ARG A 136 12.29 -8.94 -1.57
N ASP A 137 12.51 -8.68 -0.30
CA ASP A 137 12.04 -9.55 0.77
C ASP A 137 10.55 -9.34 1.09
N GLN A 138 10.06 -10.07 2.09
CA GLN A 138 8.67 -9.98 2.57
C GLN A 138 8.30 -8.63 3.20
N PHE A 139 9.28 -7.78 3.50
CA PHE A 139 9.11 -6.44 4.08
C PHE A 139 9.22 -5.32 3.04
N ASP A 140 9.27 -5.67 1.74
CA ASP A 140 9.44 -4.74 0.62
C ASP A 140 10.85 -4.12 0.56
N GLU A 141 11.84 -4.71 1.24
CA GLU A 141 13.24 -4.25 1.22
C GLU A 141 14.02 -4.90 0.08
N GLU A 142 14.76 -4.09 -0.68
CA GLU A 142 15.68 -4.58 -1.71
C GLU A 142 17.03 -4.94 -1.09
N ILE A 143 17.45 -6.19 -1.29
CA ILE A 143 18.72 -6.73 -0.80
C ILE A 143 19.60 -6.99 -2.00
N GLU A 144 20.72 -6.27 -2.09
CA GLU A 144 21.73 -6.44 -3.13
C GLU A 144 22.77 -7.48 -2.70
N ILE A 145 22.88 -8.56 -3.47
CA ILE A 145 23.74 -9.70 -3.18
C ILE A 145 24.79 -9.84 -4.28
N PRO A 146 26.09 -9.61 -4.00
CA PRO A 146 27.16 -9.83 -4.96
C PRO A 146 27.18 -11.27 -5.47
N LYS A 147 27.24 -11.50 -6.78
CA LYS A 147 27.21 -12.87 -7.34
C LYS A 147 28.38 -13.74 -6.90
N ASN A 148 29.52 -13.12 -6.56
CA ASN A 148 30.70 -13.83 -6.08
C ASN A 148 30.60 -14.25 -4.61
N SER A 149 29.66 -13.73 -3.82
CA SER A 149 29.38 -14.19 -2.45
C SER A 149 28.32 -15.29 -2.40
N ILE A 150 27.59 -15.52 -3.50
CA ILE A 150 26.55 -16.55 -3.58
C ILE A 150 27.22 -17.94 -3.61
N GLU A 151 26.76 -18.83 -2.74
CA GLU A 151 27.08 -20.25 -2.74
C GLU A 151 26.07 -21.02 -3.60
N SER A 152 24.78 -20.79 -3.37
CA SER A 152 23.70 -21.43 -4.13
C SER A 152 22.42 -20.60 -4.11
N VAL A 153 21.55 -20.86 -5.08
CA VAL A 153 20.22 -20.25 -5.19
C VAL A 153 19.21 -21.36 -5.40
N GLU A 154 18.18 -21.39 -4.57
CA GLU A 154 17.06 -22.31 -4.69
C GLU A 154 15.79 -21.55 -5.08
N GLU A 155 15.03 -22.12 -6.02
CA GLU A 155 13.71 -21.61 -6.36
C GLU A 155 12.72 -21.95 -5.25
N GLY A 156 11.94 -20.96 -4.84
CA GLY A 156 10.94 -21.06 -3.79
C GLY A 156 9.52 -20.94 -4.31
N MET A 157 8.60 -20.83 -3.36
CA MET A 157 7.17 -20.70 -3.60
C MET A 157 6.76 -19.22 -3.64
N SER A 158 5.45 -18.95 -3.70
CA SER A 158 4.93 -17.61 -3.52
C SER A 158 5.23 -17.07 -2.11
N LEU A 159 5.54 -15.78 -2.00
CA LEU A 159 5.58 -15.09 -0.70
C LEU A 159 4.16 -14.79 -0.17
N MET A 160 3.12 -14.94 -1.00
CA MET A 160 1.74 -14.77 -0.55
C MET A 160 1.38 -15.92 0.41
N PRO A 161 1.07 -15.63 1.70
CA PRO A 161 0.83 -16.69 2.67
C PRO A 161 -0.46 -17.46 2.36
N GLY A 162 -0.39 -18.79 2.38
CA GLY A 162 -1.57 -19.63 2.37
C GLY A 162 -2.44 -19.42 3.62
N GLY A 163 -3.76 -19.54 3.44
CA GLY A 163 -4.75 -19.41 4.52
C GLY A 163 -5.02 -17.97 4.98
N LEU A 164 -4.61 -16.96 4.20
CA LEU A 164 -4.83 -15.56 4.53
C LEU A 164 -6.33 -15.22 4.60
N THR A 165 -7.14 -15.85 3.75
CA THR A 165 -8.59 -15.66 3.66
C THR A 165 -9.40 -16.65 4.49
N ASP A 166 -8.77 -17.55 5.25
CA ASP A 166 -9.48 -18.63 6.00
C ASP A 166 -10.41 -18.10 7.09
N LEU A 167 -10.17 -16.88 7.56
CA LEU A 167 -11.00 -16.21 8.58
C LEU A 167 -12.16 -15.42 7.98
N LEU A 168 -12.24 -15.30 6.65
CA LEU A 168 -13.34 -14.61 6.00
C LEU A 168 -14.58 -15.51 5.96
N THR A 169 -15.73 -14.90 6.24
CA THR A 169 -17.02 -15.49 5.88
C THR A 169 -17.15 -15.61 4.36
N SER A 170 -18.09 -16.44 3.89
CA SER A 170 -18.35 -16.56 2.45
C SER A 170 -18.72 -15.21 1.81
N GLY A 171 -19.49 -14.37 2.51
CA GLY A 171 -19.84 -13.03 2.06
C GLY A 171 -18.64 -12.08 1.99
N GLU A 172 -17.76 -12.10 3.00
CA GLU A 172 -16.52 -11.29 2.97
C GLU A 172 -15.56 -11.74 1.86
N LEU A 173 -15.44 -13.04 1.61
CA LEU A 173 -14.67 -13.56 0.49
C LEU A 173 -15.28 -13.08 -0.84
N ALA A 174 -16.61 -13.13 -0.97
CA ALA A 174 -17.32 -12.64 -2.14
C ALA A 174 -17.14 -11.13 -2.36
N ASP A 175 -17.16 -10.33 -1.30
CA ASP A 175 -16.87 -8.90 -1.33
C ASP A 175 -15.44 -8.63 -1.83
N LEU A 176 -14.45 -9.34 -1.29
CA LEU A 176 -13.05 -9.20 -1.70
C LEU A 176 -12.86 -9.55 -3.18
N ILE A 177 -13.47 -10.63 -3.66
CA ILE A 177 -13.39 -11.01 -5.08
C ILE A 177 -14.12 -9.98 -5.94
N ALA A 178 -15.32 -9.53 -5.57
CA ALA A 178 -16.05 -8.51 -6.31
C ALA A 178 -15.25 -7.20 -6.45
N PHE A 179 -14.52 -6.80 -5.40
CA PHE A 179 -13.57 -5.69 -5.47
C PHE A 179 -12.47 -5.95 -6.49
N LEU A 180 -11.76 -7.09 -6.40
CA LEU A 180 -10.67 -7.42 -7.33
C LEU A 180 -11.16 -7.52 -8.79
N SER A 181 -12.34 -8.10 -9.02
CA SER A 181 -12.98 -8.17 -10.34
C SER A 181 -13.34 -6.80 -10.91
N SER A 182 -13.56 -5.80 -10.06
CA SER A 182 -13.86 -4.43 -10.51
C SER A 182 -12.61 -3.61 -10.87
N LEU A 183 -11.41 -4.07 -10.52
CA LEU A 183 -10.18 -3.31 -10.74
C LEU A 183 -9.82 -3.22 -12.23
N GLY A 184 -9.67 -1.99 -12.72
CA GLY A 184 -9.31 -1.71 -14.11
C GLY A 184 -10.48 -1.74 -15.08
N GLU A 185 -11.69 -2.06 -14.59
CA GLU A 185 -12.94 -1.92 -15.34
C GLU A 185 -13.42 -0.46 -15.38
N GLU A 186 -14.34 -0.14 -16.29
CA GLU A 186 -15.01 1.16 -16.29
C GLU A 186 -15.83 1.34 -15.01
N GLY A 187 -15.73 2.52 -14.37
CA GLY A 187 -16.53 2.86 -13.19
C GLY A 187 -15.69 3.37 -12.01
N PRO A 188 -16.18 3.20 -10.76
CA PRO A 188 -15.53 3.74 -9.56
C PRO A 188 -14.11 3.22 -9.28
N TYR A 189 -13.77 2.05 -9.83
CA TYR A 189 -12.49 1.37 -9.67
C TYR A 189 -11.59 1.45 -10.91
N ALA A 190 -11.96 2.31 -11.87
CA ALA A 190 -11.11 2.65 -13.00
C ALA A 190 -9.83 3.33 -12.51
N ILE A 191 -8.70 2.97 -13.09
CA ILE A 191 -7.41 3.54 -12.74
C ILE A 191 -7.26 4.89 -13.45
N SER A 192 -7.43 5.97 -12.69
CA SER A 192 -7.26 7.33 -13.20
C SER A 192 -5.85 7.57 -13.75
N THR A 193 -5.76 8.17 -14.93
CA THR A 193 -4.50 8.65 -15.52
C THR A 193 -4.09 10.03 -14.99
N ARG A 194 -4.91 10.64 -14.11
CA ARG A 194 -4.56 11.92 -13.50
C ARG A 194 -3.44 11.72 -12.48
N PRO A 195 -2.54 12.72 -12.33
CA PRO A 195 -1.49 12.73 -11.31
C PRO A 195 -2.07 12.95 -9.90
N VAL A 196 -2.75 11.94 -9.38
CA VAL A 196 -3.31 11.92 -8.03
C VAL A 196 -2.26 11.46 -7.04
N VAL A 197 -2.16 12.13 -5.89
CA VAL A 197 -1.32 11.66 -4.78
C VAL A 197 -1.96 10.42 -4.15
N ARG A 198 -1.22 9.31 -4.14
CA ARG A 198 -1.72 8.04 -3.60
C ARG A 198 -0.82 7.39 -2.56
N SER A 199 0.43 7.85 -2.47
CA SER A 199 1.41 7.43 -1.47
C SER A 199 1.62 8.59 -0.50
N TRP A 200 1.34 8.33 0.78
CA TRP A 200 1.37 9.33 1.83
C TRP A 200 2.14 8.78 3.02
N GLU A 201 2.55 9.67 3.89
CA GLU A 201 3.00 9.35 5.23
C GLU A 201 2.12 10.09 6.24
N VAL A 202 1.70 9.41 7.29
CA VAL A 202 0.93 9.99 8.40
C VAL A 202 1.81 10.10 9.64
N LEU A 203 1.62 11.18 10.38
CA LEU A 203 2.28 11.37 11.66
C LEU A 203 1.75 10.36 12.69
N MET A 204 2.65 9.59 13.29
CA MET A 204 2.28 8.54 14.24
C MET A 204 1.93 9.10 15.61
N ASP A 205 0.89 8.54 16.23
CA ASP A 205 0.50 8.86 17.60
C ASP A 205 1.52 8.31 18.61
N THR A 206 2.52 9.13 18.93
CA THR A 206 3.50 8.86 19.98
C THR A 206 3.35 9.85 21.15
N PRO A 207 3.74 9.47 22.38
CA PRO A 207 3.76 10.39 23.51
C PRO A 207 4.55 11.67 23.23
N THR A 208 5.72 11.55 22.61
CA THR A 208 6.58 12.66 22.19
C THR A 208 5.88 13.57 21.19
N ALA A 209 5.20 13.01 20.19
CA ALA A 209 4.47 13.81 19.20
C ALA A 209 3.34 14.61 19.86
N LYS A 210 2.58 13.98 20.75
CA LYS A 210 1.50 14.63 21.52
C LYS A 210 2.03 15.75 22.42
N GLU A 211 3.15 15.54 23.10
CA GLU A 211 3.75 16.54 23.98
C GLU A 211 4.23 17.75 23.19
N ASN A 212 4.99 17.53 22.11
CA ASN A 212 5.48 18.58 21.23
C ASN A 212 4.33 19.41 20.65
N LEU A 213 3.35 18.77 20.00
CA LEU A 213 2.22 19.48 19.36
C LEU A 213 1.38 20.29 20.36
N ARG A 214 1.27 19.83 21.61
CA ARG A 214 0.57 20.59 22.67
C ARG A 214 1.37 21.79 23.16
N ALA A 215 2.70 21.66 23.23
CA ALA A 215 3.57 22.70 23.78
C ALA A 215 3.87 23.82 22.77
N THR A 216 3.99 23.48 21.48
CA THR A 216 4.53 24.40 20.46
C THR A 216 3.64 24.56 19.22
N GLY A 217 2.50 23.88 19.14
CA GLY A 217 1.59 23.99 17.99
C GLY A 217 2.03 23.15 16.79
N MET A 218 1.68 23.60 15.57
CA MET A 218 1.89 22.84 14.32
C MET A 218 3.26 23.06 13.69
N GLU A 219 3.90 24.22 13.93
CA GLU A 219 5.18 24.58 13.28
C GLU A 219 6.22 23.46 13.31
N PRO A 220 6.50 22.77 14.45
CA PRO A 220 7.55 21.77 14.49
C PRO A 220 7.34 20.59 13.55
N VAL A 221 6.12 20.32 13.08
CA VAL A 221 5.83 19.18 12.19
C VAL A 221 6.71 19.18 10.94
N VAL A 222 7.10 20.37 10.47
CA VAL A 222 7.98 20.54 9.30
C VAL A 222 9.44 20.83 9.66
N TYR A 223 9.73 21.24 10.89
CA TYR A 223 11.08 21.61 11.33
C TYR A 223 11.80 20.56 12.18
N ASN A 224 11.06 19.69 12.88
CA ASN A 224 11.62 18.82 13.91
C ASN A 224 11.77 17.36 13.44
N GLY A 225 12.98 16.83 13.52
CA GLY A 225 13.32 15.46 13.10
C GLY A 225 12.87 14.36 14.06
N GLU A 226 12.17 14.68 15.15
CA GLU A 226 11.77 13.72 16.19
C GLU A 226 10.41 13.05 15.94
N PHE A 227 9.72 13.41 14.86
CA PHE A 227 8.44 12.81 14.52
C PHE A 227 8.60 11.49 13.77
N SER A 228 7.85 10.48 14.21
CA SER A 228 7.76 9.19 13.51
C SER A 228 6.61 9.23 12.51
N TRP A 229 6.89 8.85 11.27
CA TRP A 229 5.94 8.83 10.16
C TRP A 229 5.72 7.39 9.68
N SER A 230 4.52 7.08 9.19
CA SER A 230 4.20 5.76 8.65
C SER A 230 3.49 5.88 7.31
N LYS A 231 3.83 5.00 6.36
CA LYS A 231 3.19 4.99 5.04
C LYS A 231 1.71 4.65 5.14
N VAL A 232 0.88 5.43 4.45
CA VAL A 232 -0.54 5.17 4.24
C VAL A 232 -0.88 5.48 2.78
N TYR A 233 -1.92 4.83 2.26
CA TYR A 233 -2.22 4.87 0.83
C TYR A 233 -3.66 5.30 0.58
N SER A 234 -3.87 6.12 -0.44
CA SER A 234 -5.22 6.45 -0.94
C SER A 234 -5.94 5.20 -1.45
N ARG A 235 -7.28 5.19 -1.34
CA ARG A 235 -8.19 4.25 -2.02
C ARG A 235 -8.01 4.28 -3.53
N VAL A 236 -8.62 3.32 -4.25
CA VAL A 236 -8.56 3.27 -5.72
C VAL A 236 -9.06 4.58 -6.33
N SER A 237 -10.08 5.21 -5.72
CA SER A 237 -10.59 6.53 -6.11
C SER A 237 -9.54 7.65 -6.09
N GLY A 238 -8.49 7.52 -5.28
CA GLY A 238 -7.53 8.58 -5.00
C GLY A 238 -7.71 9.23 -3.62
N ASP A 239 -8.83 8.94 -2.95
CA ASP A 239 -9.15 9.48 -1.64
C ASP A 239 -8.30 8.83 -0.54
N LEU A 240 -7.66 9.66 0.29
CA LEU A 240 -7.06 9.23 1.55
C LEU A 240 -8.11 9.38 2.68
N PRO A 241 -8.50 8.31 3.39
CA PRO A 241 -9.47 8.37 4.48
C PRO A 241 -8.87 8.95 5.76
N VAL A 242 -8.72 10.26 5.81
CA VAL A 242 -8.13 10.98 6.95
C VAL A 242 -8.92 10.81 8.26
N GLY A 243 -10.22 10.51 8.18
CA GLY A 243 -11.04 10.19 9.36
C GLY A 243 -10.62 8.93 10.11
N GLU A 244 -9.90 8.02 9.45
CA GLU A 244 -9.41 6.75 10.02
C GLU A 244 -7.96 6.87 10.56
N LEU A 245 -7.32 8.02 10.36
CA LEU A 245 -5.91 8.25 10.66
C LEU A 245 -5.65 8.80 12.08
N PRO A 246 -4.45 8.61 12.64
CA PRO A 246 -4.05 9.24 13.89
C PRO A 246 -4.23 10.76 13.86
N SER A 247 -4.94 11.30 14.84
CA SER A 247 -5.25 12.73 14.94
C SER A 247 -4.84 13.32 16.28
N PHE A 248 -4.54 14.61 16.27
CA PHE A 248 -3.94 15.34 17.37
C PHE A 248 -4.77 16.57 17.72
N ARG A 249 -4.91 16.87 19.01
CA ARG A 249 -5.44 18.16 19.43
C ARG A 249 -4.31 19.18 19.44
N VAL A 250 -4.46 20.21 18.62
CA VAL A 250 -3.51 21.33 18.55
C VAL A 250 -4.20 22.59 19.04
N TYR A 251 -3.53 23.35 19.91
CA TYR A 251 -4.09 24.59 20.48
C TYR A 251 -3.56 25.81 19.71
N GLY A 252 -4.45 26.68 19.22
CA GLY A 252 -4.07 27.90 18.47
C GLY A 252 -5.23 28.54 17.70
N SER A 253 -4.98 29.63 16.97
CA SER A 253 -6.00 30.46 16.27
C SER A 253 -6.79 29.76 15.16
N TYR A 254 -6.43 28.53 14.81
CA TYR A 254 -7.10 27.71 13.79
C TYR A 254 -7.86 26.52 14.38
N SER A 255 -7.73 26.27 15.69
CA SER A 255 -8.45 25.18 16.34
C SER A 255 -9.89 25.59 16.61
N GLY A 256 -10.78 25.23 15.69
CA GLY A 256 -12.09 24.72 16.12
C GLY A 256 -11.88 23.57 17.11
N SER A 257 -12.94 23.11 17.78
CA SER A 257 -12.88 22.00 18.75
C SER A 257 -12.43 20.63 18.19
N GLY A 258 -12.02 20.58 16.92
CA GLY A 258 -11.67 19.37 16.18
C GLY A 258 -10.25 18.86 16.41
N SER A 259 -10.00 17.64 15.94
CA SER A 259 -8.67 17.05 15.88
C SER A 259 -8.02 17.34 14.53
N THR A 260 -6.70 17.36 14.47
CA THR A 260 -5.93 17.59 13.24
C THR A 260 -5.13 16.35 12.89
N VAL A 261 -5.23 15.92 11.63
CA VAL A 261 -4.38 14.88 11.05
C VAL A 261 -3.24 15.56 10.30
N PHE A 262 -2.02 15.05 10.49
CA PHE A 262 -0.86 15.48 9.74
C PHE A 262 -0.45 14.39 8.77
N VAL A 263 -0.46 14.74 7.49
CA VAL A 263 0.00 13.87 6.42
C VAL A 263 1.04 14.60 5.59
N ARG A 264 1.93 13.86 4.96
CA ARG A 264 2.83 14.40 3.96
C ARG A 264 2.95 13.45 2.79
N PHE A 265 3.35 13.96 1.65
CA PHE A 265 3.62 13.18 0.45
C PHE A 265 4.80 13.78 -0.28
N GLN A 266 5.43 12.97 -1.13
CA GLN A 266 6.54 13.43 -1.96
C GLN A 266 6.10 13.62 -3.40
N ILE A 267 6.68 14.63 -4.03
CA ILE A 267 6.50 14.91 -5.45
C ILE A 267 7.87 15.07 -6.09
N GLU A 268 7.95 14.78 -7.38
CA GLU A 268 9.13 15.04 -8.19
C GLU A 268 8.79 16.09 -9.25
N ALA A 269 9.43 17.25 -9.15
CA ALA A 269 9.45 18.27 -10.19
C ALA A 269 10.52 17.90 -11.22
N LEU A 270 10.08 17.49 -12.41
CA LEU A 270 10.90 17.10 -13.56
C LEU A 270 11.55 18.32 -14.24
N SER A 271 10.89 19.49 -14.15
CA SER A 271 11.40 20.80 -14.54
C SER A 271 11.07 21.83 -13.48
N GLU A 272 11.89 22.87 -13.41
CA GLU A 272 11.59 24.05 -12.60
C GLU A 272 10.32 24.73 -13.11
N GLY A 273 9.48 25.18 -12.20
CA GLY A 273 8.32 26.00 -12.51
C GLY A 273 7.18 25.85 -11.51
N ARG A 274 6.05 26.47 -11.85
CA ARG A 274 4.88 26.53 -10.99
C ARG A 274 4.06 25.26 -11.05
N VAL A 275 3.75 24.69 -9.89
CA VAL A 275 2.95 23.48 -9.70
C VAL A 275 1.73 23.83 -8.86
N ASP A 276 0.56 23.28 -9.18
CA ASP A 276 -0.65 23.42 -8.37
C ASP A 276 -1.05 22.13 -7.66
N PHE A 277 -1.60 22.29 -6.48
CA PHE A 277 -2.26 21.25 -5.70
C PHE A 277 -3.73 21.58 -5.58
N LYS A 278 -4.57 20.66 -6.04
CA LYS A 278 -6.01 20.76 -5.89
C LYS A 278 -6.49 19.78 -4.83
N PHE A 279 -6.96 20.32 -3.71
CA PHE A 279 -7.51 19.54 -2.61
C PHE A 279 -9.04 19.47 -2.69
N THR A 280 -9.60 18.26 -2.71
CA THR A 280 -11.05 18.00 -2.65
C THR A 280 -11.39 17.16 -1.43
N GLY A 281 -12.58 17.34 -0.87
CA GLY A 281 -12.97 16.75 0.42
C GLY A 281 -12.59 17.68 1.58
N SER A 282 -11.96 17.12 2.62
CA SER A 282 -11.42 17.87 3.76
C SER A 282 -10.37 18.87 3.31
N GLN A 283 -10.57 20.14 3.66
CA GLN A 283 -9.66 21.22 3.30
C GLN A 283 -8.54 21.33 4.34
N PRO A 284 -7.26 21.31 3.94
CA PRO A 284 -6.17 21.60 4.88
C PRO A 284 -6.34 23.03 5.43
N VAL A 285 -5.90 23.23 6.67
CA VAL A 285 -5.82 24.57 7.29
C VAL A 285 -4.44 25.21 7.11
N SER A 286 -3.42 24.38 6.91
CA SER A 286 -2.07 24.77 6.54
C SER A 286 -1.45 23.70 5.64
N ALA A 287 -0.59 24.14 4.74
CA ALA A 287 0.23 23.28 3.90
C ALA A 287 1.64 23.87 3.78
N TRP A 288 2.64 23.00 3.66
CA TRP A 288 4.04 23.39 3.53
C TRP A 288 4.72 22.60 2.43
N VAL A 289 5.67 23.24 1.76
CA VAL A 289 6.64 22.59 0.87
C VAL A 289 8.00 22.70 1.54
N GLY A 290 8.58 21.56 1.91
CA GLY A 290 9.71 21.55 2.85
C GLY A 290 9.29 22.22 4.16
N THR A 291 9.88 23.37 4.46
CA THR A 291 9.56 24.19 5.63
C THR A 291 8.77 25.46 5.31
N GLU A 292 8.57 25.78 4.04
CA GLU A 292 7.90 27.01 3.61
C GLU A 292 6.39 26.79 3.56
N GLU A 293 5.63 27.62 4.28
CA GLU A 293 4.17 27.58 4.24
C GLU A 293 3.65 28.12 2.92
N ILE A 294 2.71 27.42 2.30
CA ILE A 294 2.09 27.83 1.04
C ILE A 294 0.68 28.36 1.28
N GLU A 295 0.30 29.39 0.52
CA GLU A 295 -1.04 29.94 0.61
C GLU A 295 -2.08 28.95 0.09
N LEU A 296 -3.12 28.73 0.90
CA LEU A 296 -4.26 27.88 0.55
C LEU A 296 -5.38 28.72 -0.06
N GLY A 297 -6.03 28.16 -1.07
CA GLY A 297 -7.21 28.71 -1.75
C GLY A 297 -7.93 27.58 -2.49
N ASP A 298 -8.65 27.89 -3.57
CA ASP A 298 -9.26 26.86 -4.42
C ASP A 298 -8.20 25.90 -5.03
N HIS A 299 -6.98 26.43 -5.23
CA HIS A 299 -5.77 25.72 -5.59
C HIS A 299 -4.61 26.31 -4.79
N ALA A 300 -3.68 25.47 -4.30
CA ALA A 300 -2.43 25.93 -3.71
C ALA A 300 -1.33 25.82 -4.76
N ALA A 301 -0.72 26.94 -5.16
CA ALA A 301 0.27 26.97 -6.23
C ALA A 301 1.61 27.52 -5.76
N VAL A 302 2.69 26.82 -6.09
CA VAL A 302 4.05 27.10 -5.60
C VAL A 302 5.07 26.91 -6.73
N ASP A 303 6.12 27.72 -6.72
CA ASP A 303 7.26 27.54 -7.63
C ASP A 303 8.21 26.50 -7.04
N LEU A 304 8.52 25.46 -7.81
CA LEU A 304 9.41 24.38 -7.40
C LEU A 304 10.65 24.34 -8.27
N GLU A 305 11.80 24.15 -7.63
CA GLU A 305 13.02 23.77 -8.33
C GLU A 305 12.91 22.33 -8.83
N LYS A 306 13.73 21.96 -9.82
CA LYS A 306 13.82 20.58 -10.28
C LYS A 306 14.31 19.68 -9.14
N GLY A 307 13.58 18.62 -8.81
CA GLY A 307 13.96 17.66 -7.78
C GLY A 307 12.77 17.12 -6.98
N ALA A 308 13.08 16.40 -5.92
CA ALA A 308 12.08 15.87 -5.00
C ALA A 308 11.72 16.90 -3.94
N HIS A 309 10.42 17.06 -3.66
CA HIS A 309 9.88 17.96 -2.65
C HIS A 309 8.90 17.22 -1.76
N THR A 310 8.90 17.56 -0.47
CA THR A 310 7.95 17.02 0.50
C THR A 310 6.87 18.06 0.75
N VAL A 311 5.61 17.69 0.53
CA VAL A 311 4.45 18.51 0.85
C VAL A 311 3.82 17.98 2.13
N THR A 312 3.68 18.82 3.15
CA THR A 312 3.06 18.46 4.44
C THR A 312 1.74 19.21 4.60
N LEU A 313 0.69 18.55 5.05
CA LEU A 313 -0.64 19.09 5.25
C LEU A 313 -1.07 18.93 6.71
N ALA A 314 -1.71 19.98 7.24
CA ALA A 314 -2.48 19.92 8.48
C ALA A 314 -3.97 19.93 8.12
N ILE A 315 -4.67 18.84 8.39
CA ILE A 315 -6.06 18.63 7.96
C ILE A 315 -6.96 18.53 9.19
N PRO A 316 -7.93 19.44 9.38
CA PRO A 316 -8.95 19.29 10.41
C PRO A 316 -9.85 18.10 10.07
N VAL A 317 -10.12 17.27 11.06
CA VAL A 317 -10.97 16.10 10.94
C VAL A 317 -12.09 16.20 11.97
N ASP A 318 -13.29 16.45 11.46
CA ASP A 318 -14.51 16.59 12.26
C ASP A 318 -15.41 15.35 12.17
N GLU A 319 -15.23 14.52 11.13
CA GLU A 319 -16.09 13.35 10.83
C GLU A 319 -15.24 12.08 10.59
N PRO A 320 -15.70 10.89 11.01
CA PRO A 320 -14.95 9.64 10.84
C PRO A 320 -14.75 9.17 9.39
N ASP A 321 -15.60 9.62 8.47
CA ASP A 321 -15.57 9.30 7.04
C ASP A 321 -14.90 10.41 6.21
N ALA A 322 -14.28 11.39 6.87
CA ALA A 322 -13.53 12.45 6.22
C ALA A 322 -12.44 11.89 5.30
N VAL A 323 -12.37 12.43 4.08
CA VAL A 323 -11.38 12.07 3.05
C VAL A 323 -10.70 13.31 2.51
N ILE A 324 -9.46 13.16 2.04
CA ILE A 324 -8.80 14.16 1.21
C ILE A 324 -8.36 13.53 -0.12
N HIS A 325 -8.59 14.25 -1.21
CA HIS A 325 -8.07 13.93 -2.54
C HIS A 325 -7.16 15.06 -2.99
N CYS A 326 -5.97 14.73 -3.48
CA CYS A 326 -5.01 15.71 -3.99
C CYS A 326 -4.64 15.36 -5.43
N GLU A 327 -5.01 16.24 -6.36
CA GLU A 327 -4.53 16.21 -7.74
C GLU A 327 -3.39 17.22 -7.90
N ILE A 328 -2.30 16.81 -8.55
CA ILE A 328 -1.20 17.70 -8.89
C ILE A 328 -1.43 18.21 -10.31
N GLY A 329 -1.40 19.52 -10.50
CA GLY A 329 -1.54 20.13 -11.81
C GLY A 329 -0.38 21.05 -12.15
N GLU A 330 -0.47 21.56 -13.38
CA GLU A 330 0.34 22.66 -13.87
C GLU A 330 -0.62 23.80 -14.21
N PRO A 331 -0.46 25.01 -13.63
CA PRO A 331 -1.25 26.17 -14.00
C PRO A 331 -1.12 26.47 -15.50
N GLU A 332 -2.17 27.07 -16.08
CA GLU A 332 -2.16 27.46 -17.48
C GLU A 332 -0.94 28.37 -17.80
N GLY A 333 -0.13 27.96 -18.78
CA GLY A 333 1.10 28.66 -19.16
C GLY A 333 2.36 28.26 -18.37
N SER A 334 2.26 27.37 -17.39
CA SER A 334 3.42 26.77 -16.73
C SER A 334 4.13 25.79 -17.67
N SER A 335 5.46 25.80 -17.66
CA SER A 335 6.30 24.77 -18.29
C SER A 335 6.79 23.72 -17.28
N ALA A 336 6.32 23.81 -16.04
CA ALA A 336 6.63 22.84 -15.01
C ALA A 336 6.15 21.46 -15.45
N ARG A 337 6.79 20.41 -14.93
CA ARG A 337 6.27 19.06 -14.99
C ARG A 337 6.49 18.43 -13.65
N ALA A 338 5.42 18.01 -12.99
CA ALA A 338 5.50 17.38 -11.68
C ALA A 338 4.70 16.08 -11.65
N ARG A 339 5.14 15.15 -10.82
CA ARG A 339 4.41 13.91 -10.56
C ARG A 339 4.48 13.53 -9.08
N PRO A 340 3.44 12.87 -8.53
CA PRO A 340 3.55 12.22 -7.24
C PRO A 340 4.62 11.14 -7.29
N LEU A 341 5.37 10.98 -6.21
CA LEU A 341 6.23 9.81 -6.01
C LEU A 341 5.40 8.65 -5.44
N LEU A 342 5.67 7.43 -5.92
CA LEU A 342 4.94 6.19 -5.61
C LEU A 342 5.66 5.37 -4.53
#